data_AF-A0AAI9YLE1-F1
#
_entry.id   AF-A0AAI9YLE1-F1
#
_cell.length_a   1.000
_cell.length_b   1.000
_cell.length_c   1.000
_cell.angle_alpha   90.00
_cell.angle_beta   90.00
_cell.angle_gamma   90.00
#
_symmetry.space_group_name_H-M   'P 1'
#
loop_
_entity.id
_entity.type
_entity.pdbx_description
1 polymer ?
#
loop_
_entity_poly.entity_id
_entity_poly.type
_entity_poly.pdbx_seq_one_letter_code
_entity_poly.pdbx_strand_id
1 'polypeptide(L)'
;MQFSSLLVLAIAAMTNTVSAKGGPAKISIPPSANPELCLKRLATFPNRQNQRADFLGGRCIQARTYKGKFGPYNGDFFFEACCTDKDGNFGQPTYVNVDECVIFDPVKGVLGWNNLNEKKIRDHCGMCTVGSSLVPKDGLPAGTYLTCDCKKDNDEVIQAKIWLGMDLNESRKPKDEFWVNEGGKLTCHKQPKQQK
;
A
#
# COMPACT_ATOMS: atom_id res chain seq x y z
N MET A 1 -40.52 61.59 -0.07
CA MET A 1 -39.57 60.71 0.64
C MET A 1 -39.95 59.27 0.34
N GLN A 2 -38.95 58.46 0.00
CA GLN A 2 -38.90 56.98 -0.06
C GLN A 2 -39.95 56.19 -0.86
N PHE A 3 -39.53 55.84 -2.09
CA PHE A 3 -39.72 54.50 -2.64
C PHE A 3 -38.94 53.48 -1.81
N SER A 4 -39.53 52.35 -1.45
CA SER A 4 -38.79 51.11 -1.15
C SER A 4 -39.68 49.88 -1.32
N SER A 5 -39.57 49.34 -2.54
CA SER A 5 -39.51 47.95 -2.97
C SER A 5 -39.71 46.83 -1.94
N LEU A 6 -40.59 45.89 -2.32
CA LEU A 6 -40.61 44.52 -1.83
C LEU A 6 -39.26 43.82 -2.09
N LEU A 7 -38.77 43.07 -1.11
CA LEU A 7 -37.81 41.98 -1.31
C LEU A 7 -38.18 40.83 -0.37
N VAL A 8 -38.89 39.85 -0.93
CA VAL A 8 -39.12 38.55 -0.31
C VAL A 8 -37.82 37.76 -0.46
N LEU A 9 -37.06 37.58 0.63
CA LEU A 9 -35.98 36.61 0.66
C LEU A 9 -36.57 35.20 0.81
N ALA A 10 -36.77 34.53 -0.33
CA ALA A 10 -36.91 33.08 -0.35
C ALA A 10 -35.54 32.45 -0.03
N ILE A 11 -35.35 32.00 1.21
CA ILE A 11 -34.23 31.12 1.55
C ILE A 11 -34.59 29.74 1.00
N ALA A 12 -34.18 29.47 -0.24
CA ALA A 12 -34.20 28.13 -0.78
C ALA A 12 -33.15 27.31 0.00
N ALA A 13 -33.63 26.47 0.91
CA ALA A 13 -32.85 25.39 1.48
C ALA A 13 -32.45 24.45 0.35
N MET A 14 -31.25 24.63 -0.21
CA MET A 14 -30.64 23.63 -1.06
C MET A 14 -30.12 22.50 -0.17
N THR A 15 -31.03 21.62 0.25
CA THR A 15 -30.67 20.25 0.60
C THR A 15 -30.19 19.57 -0.68
N ASN A 16 -28.92 19.80 -1.03
CA ASN A 16 -28.22 18.97 -1.98
C ASN A 16 -27.99 17.61 -1.33
N THR A 17 -29.03 16.77 -1.34
CA THR A 17 -28.89 15.32 -1.29
C THR A 17 -28.22 14.91 -2.59
N VAL A 18 -26.89 15.13 -2.66
CA VAL A 18 -26.05 14.43 -3.61
C VAL A 18 -26.02 12.99 -3.13
N SER A 19 -26.95 12.21 -3.66
CA SER A 19 -26.89 10.76 -3.67
C SER A 19 -25.72 10.34 -4.58
N ALA A 20 -24.49 10.62 -4.15
CA ALA A 20 -23.31 9.98 -4.68
C ALA A 20 -23.15 8.65 -3.93
N LYS A 21 -22.79 7.60 -4.66
CA LYS A 21 -22.19 6.35 -4.13
C LYS A 21 -20.83 6.64 -3.46
N GLY A 22 -20.79 7.61 -2.55
CA GLY A 22 -19.60 8.10 -1.91
C GLY A 22 -19.51 7.52 -0.52
N GLY A 23 -18.56 6.61 -0.31
CA GLY A 23 -18.04 6.37 1.04
C GLY A 23 -17.66 7.69 1.74
N PRO A 24 -17.46 7.67 3.06
CA PRO A 24 -17.23 8.88 3.85
C PRO A 24 -16.20 9.78 3.18
N ALA A 25 -16.52 11.08 3.06
CA ALA A 25 -15.64 12.08 2.46
C ALA A 25 -14.22 11.86 2.98
N LYS A 26 -13.29 11.46 2.09
CA LYS A 26 -11.89 11.24 2.45
C LYS A 26 -11.27 12.59 2.77
N ILE A 27 -11.41 13.05 4.01
CA ILE A 27 -10.68 14.23 4.51
C ILE A 27 -9.20 13.95 4.29
N SER A 28 -8.50 14.79 3.53
CA SER A 28 -7.08 14.56 3.30
C SER A 28 -6.30 14.67 4.63
N ILE A 29 -5.30 13.82 4.89
CA ILE A 29 -4.30 14.11 5.94
C ILE A 29 -3.32 15.09 5.31
N PRO A 30 -3.17 16.31 5.85
CA PRO A 30 -2.06 17.16 5.46
C PRO A 30 -0.73 16.51 5.88
N PRO A 31 0.35 16.66 5.09
CA PRO A 31 1.67 16.14 5.46
C PRO A 31 2.09 16.64 6.85
N SER A 32 2.64 15.75 7.69
CA SER A 32 3.13 16.08 9.03
C SER A 32 4.30 15.17 9.42
N ALA A 33 5.27 15.72 10.17
CA ALA A 33 6.32 14.92 10.78
C ALA A 33 5.79 13.90 11.83
N ASN A 34 4.59 14.13 12.39
CA ASN A 34 3.96 13.22 13.33
C ASN A 34 3.17 12.11 12.58
N PRO A 35 3.50 10.81 12.75
CA PRO A 35 2.83 9.72 12.06
C PRO A 35 1.43 9.36 12.59
N GLU A 36 1.02 9.88 13.75
CA GLU A 36 -0.19 9.44 14.47
C GLU A 36 -1.46 9.43 13.62
N LEU A 37 -1.70 10.50 12.84
CA LEU A 37 -2.90 10.56 12.00
C LEU A 37 -2.85 9.51 10.88
N CYS A 38 -1.67 9.29 10.28
CA CYS A 38 -1.49 8.24 9.28
C CYS A 38 -1.76 6.87 9.90
N LEU A 39 -1.15 6.59 11.05
CA LEU A 39 -1.29 5.31 11.75
C LEU A 39 -2.73 5.05 12.21
N LYS A 40 -3.43 6.09 12.69
CA LYS A 40 -4.85 6.00 13.06
C LYS A 40 -5.71 5.60 11.86
N ARG A 41 -5.44 6.14 10.67
CA ARG A 41 -6.12 5.72 9.43
C ARG A 41 -5.69 4.34 8.97
N LEU A 42 -4.41 4.02 9.10
CA LEU A 42 -3.92 2.67 8.85
C LEU A 42 -4.56 1.64 9.78
N ALA A 43 -5.16 2.03 10.90
CA ALA A 43 -5.86 1.13 11.81
C ALA A 43 -7.35 0.91 11.51
N THR A 44 -7.97 1.57 10.51
CA THR A 44 -9.45 1.58 10.35
C THR A 44 -10.11 0.31 9.78
N PHE A 45 -9.40 -0.56 9.05
CA PHE A 45 -9.95 -1.75 8.38
C PHE A 45 -9.76 -3.08 9.15
N PRO A 46 -10.67 -4.05 9.08
CA PRO A 46 -10.55 -5.33 9.79
C PRO A 46 -9.55 -6.32 9.12
N ASN A 47 -9.31 -7.48 9.75
CA ASN A 47 -8.61 -8.66 9.19
C ASN A 47 -7.17 -8.45 8.70
N ARG A 48 -6.32 -7.92 9.57
CA ARG A 48 -4.92 -7.61 9.24
C ARG A 48 -3.94 -8.52 9.95
N GLN A 49 -2.75 -8.65 9.37
CA GLN A 49 -1.63 -9.23 10.10
C GLN A 49 -1.31 -8.40 11.35
N ASN A 50 -1.02 -9.11 12.45
CA ASN A 50 -0.58 -8.49 13.69
C ASN A 50 0.89 -8.10 13.63
N GLN A 51 1.70 -8.87 12.90
CA GLN A 51 3.11 -8.58 12.73
C GLN A 51 3.30 -7.35 11.84
N ARG A 52 4.11 -6.42 12.33
CA ARG A 52 4.45 -5.16 11.66
C ARG A 52 5.96 -5.00 11.62
N ALA A 53 6.44 -4.35 10.57
CA ALA A 53 7.84 -3.96 10.49
C ALA A 53 7.97 -2.58 9.84
N ASP A 54 9.02 -1.88 10.24
CA ASP A 54 9.48 -0.71 9.50
C ASP A 54 10.42 -1.21 8.40
N PHE A 55 10.39 -0.54 7.25
CA PHE A 55 11.18 -0.93 6.08
C PHE A 55 11.63 0.30 5.29
N LEU A 56 12.48 0.07 4.28
CA LEU A 56 13.11 1.14 3.50
C LEU A 56 13.84 2.16 4.39
N GLY A 57 14.66 1.66 5.32
CA GLY A 57 15.43 2.51 6.24
C GLY A 57 14.59 3.30 7.24
N GLY A 58 13.35 2.87 7.53
CA GLY A 58 12.43 3.58 8.42
C GLY A 58 11.59 4.65 7.71
N ARG A 59 11.79 4.83 6.39
CA ARG A 59 10.95 5.71 5.58
C ARG A 59 9.48 5.30 5.58
N CYS A 60 9.23 3.99 5.65
CA CYS A 60 7.90 3.43 5.81
C CYS A 60 7.81 2.64 7.11
N ILE A 61 6.83 2.98 7.93
CA ILE A 61 6.64 2.40 9.26
C ILE A 61 5.36 1.58 9.35
N GLN A 62 5.34 0.66 10.31
CA GLN A 62 4.18 -0.15 10.70
C GLN A 62 3.61 -0.95 9.52
N ALA A 63 4.48 -1.39 8.61
CA ALA A 63 4.09 -2.08 7.40
C ALA A 63 3.59 -3.48 7.71
N ARG A 64 2.52 -3.90 7.03
CA ARG A 64 1.91 -5.21 7.16
C ARG A 64 1.06 -5.53 5.94
N THR A 65 0.61 -6.78 5.86
CA THR A 65 -0.41 -7.15 4.88
C THR A 65 -1.79 -7.29 5.51
N TYR A 66 -2.82 -7.23 4.67
CA TYR A 66 -4.16 -7.68 5.00
C TYR A 66 -4.82 -8.32 3.79
N LYS A 67 -5.70 -9.30 4.04
CA LYS A 67 -6.52 -9.93 3.01
C LYS A 67 -8.00 -9.67 3.26
N GLY A 68 -8.69 -9.20 2.22
CA GLY A 68 -10.14 -8.98 2.25
C GLY A 68 -10.60 -7.84 1.34
N LYS A 69 -11.88 -7.90 0.95
CA LYS A 69 -12.57 -6.93 0.08
C LYS A 69 -12.70 -5.52 0.66
N PHE A 70 -12.29 -5.30 1.91
CA PHE A 70 -12.57 -4.09 2.68
C PHE A 70 -11.45 -3.04 2.60
N GLY A 71 -10.65 -3.06 1.54
CA GLY A 71 -9.63 -2.04 1.27
C GLY A 71 -10.17 -0.78 0.59
N PRO A 72 -9.40 0.33 0.57
CA PRO A 72 -9.79 1.54 -0.15
C PRO A 72 -9.74 1.40 -1.70
N TYR A 73 -9.37 0.23 -2.22
CA TYR A 73 -9.13 -0.06 -3.64
C TYR A 73 -9.65 -1.45 -4.03
N ASN A 74 -9.79 -1.71 -5.34
CA ASN A 74 -10.19 -3.02 -5.87
C ASN A 74 -9.06 -4.05 -5.66
N GLY A 75 -9.38 -5.17 -5.00
CA GLY A 75 -8.43 -6.24 -4.71
C GLY A 75 -8.75 -6.91 -3.38
N ASP A 76 -8.11 -8.06 -3.14
CA ASP A 76 -8.32 -8.86 -1.94
C ASP A 76 -7.04 -9.08 -1.14
N PHE A 77 -5.89 -8.57 -1.60
CA PHE A 77 -4.62 -8.73 -0.92
C PHE A 77 -3.74 -7.48 -1.04
N PHE A 78 -3.52 -6.81 0.09
CA PHE A 78 -2.82 -5.54 0.12
C PHE A 78 -1.65 -5.53 1.09
N PHE A 79 -0.63 -4.78 0.72
CA PHE A 79 0.44 -4.31 1.57
C PHE A 79 0.15 -2.85 1.95
N GLU A 80 0.16 -2.55 3.25
CA GLU A 80 -0.16 -1.22 3.77
C GLU A 80 0.95 -0.71 4.70
N ALA A 81 1.20 0.60 4.67
CA ALA A 81 2.20 1.26 5.51
C ALA A 81 1.95 2.77 5.61
N CYS A 82 2.65 3.43 6.54
CA CYS A 82 2.76 4.90 6.57
C CYS A 82 4.16 5.28 6.11
N CYS A 83 4.27 6.04 5.01
CA CYS A 83 5.55 6.40 4.42
C CYS A 83 5.77 7.92 4.43
N THR A 84 7.02 8.34 4.58
CA THR A 84 7.39 9.74 4.46
C THR A 84 7.62 10.15 3.01
N ASP A 85 7.19 11.37 2.69
CA ASP A 85 7.51 12.06 1.45
C ASP A 85 9.00 12.47 1.40
N LYS A 86 9.41 13.17 0.33
CA LYS A 86 10.79 13.63 0.16
C LYS A 86 11.27 14.59 1.26
N ASP A 87 10.33 15.22 1.97
CA ASP A 87 10.57 16.21 3.01
C ASP A 87 10.49 15.57 4.43
N GLY A 88 10.34 14.25 4.51
CA GLY A 88 10.27 13.52 5.77
C GLY A 88 8.89 13.53 6.45
N ASN A 89 7.84 13.99 5.76
CA ASN A 89 6.50 14.11 6.34
C ASN A 89 5.61 12.91 5.97
N PHE A 90 4.82 12.46 6.94
CA PHE A 90 3.78 11.45 6.75
C PHE A 90 2.50 12.10 6.21
N GLY A 91 1.97 11.52 5.15
CA GLY A 91 0.67 11.90 4.58
C GLY A 91 -0.40 10.83 4.82
N GLN A 92 -1.18 10.57 3.77
CA GLN A 92 -2.13 9.47 3.74
C GLN A 92 -1.41 8.11 3.73
N PRO A 93 -1.93 7.08 4.44
CA PRO A 93 -1.38 5.73 4.35
C PRO A 93 -1.33 5.25 2.89
N THR A 94 -0.35 4.41 2.63
CA THR A 94 -0.17 3.75 1.34
C THR A 94 -0.82 2.39 1.38
N TYR A 95 -1.40 1.99 0.25
CA TYR A 95 -1.96 0.67 0.05
C TYR A 95 -1.54 0.22 -1.33
N VAL A 96 -0.87 -0.91 -1.41
CA VAL A 96 -0.41 -1.48 -2.65
C VAL A 96 -0.99 -2.88 -2.78
N ASN A 97 -1.62 -3.17 -3.91
CA ASN A 97 -2.13 -4.49 -4.20
C ASN A 97 -0.93 -5.44 -4.41
N VAL A 98 -0.80 -6.47 -3.57
CA VAL A 98 0.36 -7.38 -3.62
C VAL A 98 0.37 -8.15 -4.93
N ASP A 99 -0.80 -8.49 -5.48
CA ASP A 99 -0.93 -9.20 -6.76
C ASP A 99 -0.37 -8.40 -7.94
N GLU A 100 -0.27 -7.08 -7.81
CA GLU A 100 0.28 -6.21 -8.84
C GLU A 100 1.81 -6.10 -8.75
N CYS A 101 2.40 -6.49 -7.62
CA CYS A 101 3.81 -6.29 -7.33
C CYS A 101 4.61 -7.59 -7.25
N VAL A 102 3.98 -8.64 -6.73
CA VAL A 102 4.64 -9.89 -6.39
C VAL A 102 3.88 -11.04 -7.01
N ILE A 103 4.63 -11.93 -7.65
CA ILE A 103 4.16 -13.17 -8.23
C ILE A 103 4.70 -14.35 -7.44
N PHE A 104 4.08 -15.51 -7.59
CA PHE A 104 4.59 -16.78 -7.09
C PHE A 104 4.82 -17.74 -8.25
N ASP A 105 6.00 -18.35 -8.34
CA ASP A 105 6.24 -19.44 -9.29
C ASP A 105 5.98 -20.79 -8.58
N PRO A 106 4.83 -21.45 -8.81
CA PRO A 106 4.46 -22.68 -8.12
C PRO A 106 5.29 -23.89 -8.54
N VAL A 107 6.04 -23.81 -9.65
CA VAL A 107 6.97 -24.86 -10.06
C VAL A 107 8.23 -24.80 -9.21
N LYS A 108 8.82 -23.60 -9.09
CA LYS A 108 10.07 -23.38 -8.34
C LYS A 108 9.86 -23.15 -6.85
N GLY A 109 8.65 -22.79 -6.45
CA GLY A 109 8.34 -22.43 -5.07
C GLY A 109 8.99 -21.11 -4.63
N VAL A 110 9.03 -20.10 -5.50
CA VAL A 110 9.70 -18.82 -5.19
C VAL A 110 8.78 -17.64 -5.47
N LEU A 111 8.91 -16.60 -4.65
CA LEU A 111 8.30 -15.30 -4.91
C LEU A 111 9.21 -14.48 -5.82
N GLY A 112 8.61 -13.68 -6.70
CA GLY A 112 9.33 -12.77 -7.58
C GLY A 112 8.61 -11.44 -7.72
N TRP A 113 9.33 -10.39 -8.11
CA TRP A 113 8.72 -9.11 -8.48
C TRP A 113 8.04 -9.22 -9.83
N ASN A 114 6.92 -8.52 -10.01
CA ASN A 114 5.98 -8.71 -11.10
C ASN A 114 6.59 -8.39 -12.48
N ASN A 115 7.11 -9.42 -13.13
CA ASN A 115 7.57 -9.46 -14.51
C ASN A 115 6.82 -10.51 -15.36
N LEU A 116 5.88 -11.25 -14.76
CA LEU A 116 5.11 -12.33 -15.39
C LEU A 116 3.63 -12.13 -15.02
N ASN A 117 2.86 -11.46 -15.87
CA ASN A 117 1.46 -11.05 -15.64
C ASN A 117 0.45 -12.19 -15.31
N GLU A 118 0.89 -13.45 -15.27
CA GLU A 118 0.00 -14.62 -15.25
C GLU A 118 -0.05 -15.36 -13.91
N LYS A 119 0.90 -15.14 -12.97
CA LYS A 119 1.00 -15.93 -11.73
C LYS A 119 0.75 -15.10 -10.47
N LYS A 120 -0.52 -14.79 -10.19
CA LYS A 120 -0.90 -13.96 -9.03
C LYS A 120 -0.62 -14.69 -7.72
N ILE A 121 0.07 -14.01 -6.81
CA ILE A 121 0.41 -14.54 -5.48
C ILE A 121 -0.84 -14.97 -4.69
N ARG A 122 -1.97 -14.26 -4.80
CA ARG A 122 -3.19 -14.61 -4.06
C ARG A 122 -3.76 -15.99 -4.36
N ASP A 123 -3.48 -16.55 -5.54
CA ASP A 123 -4.08 -17.82 -5.99
C ASP A 123 -3.34 -19.02 -5.39
N HIS A 124 -2.11 -18.81 -4.91
CA HIS A 124 -1.24 -19.86 -4.37
C HIS A 124 -0.87 -19.68 -2.90
N CYS A 125 -0.87 -18.44 -2.40
CA CYS A 125 -0.34 -18.12 -1.09
C CYS A 125 -1.41 -17.68 -0.10
N GLY A 126 -1.21 -18.01 1.18
CA GLY A 126 -1.98 -17.51 2.31
C GLY A 126 -1.72 -16.03 2.61
N MET A 127 -2.06 -15.59 3.82
CA MET A 127 -1.76 -14.22 4.27
C MET A 127 -0.28 -14.10 4.61
N CYS A 128 0.45 -13.22 3.93
CA CYS A 128 1.90 -13.08 4.13
C CYS A 128 2.24 -12.21 5.35
N THR A 129 3.32 -12.51 6.06
CA THR A 129 3.84 -11.70 7.15
C THR A 129 4.98 -10.80 6.68
N VAL A 130 5.14 -9.66 7.35
CA VAL A 130 6.27 -8.76 7.11
C VAL A 130 7.23 -8.89 8.29
N GLY A 131 8.50 -9.17 8.01
CA GLY A 131 9.52 -9.37 9.03
C GLY A 131 10.89 -8.89 8.57
N SER A 132 11.79 -8.65 9.53
CA SER A 132 13.14 -8.16 9.26
C SER A 132 14.20 -9.15 9.73
N SER A 133 15.32 -9.23 9.01
CA SER A 133 16.53 -9.95 9.41
C SER A 133 17.71 -8.99 9.41
N LEU A 134 18.50 -9.03 10.48
CA LEU A 134 19.75 -8.27 10.58
C LEU A 134 20.92 -8.94 9.84
N VAL A 135 20.76 -10.21 9.47
CA VAL A 135 21.79 -10.99 8.77
C VAL A 135 21.25 -11.50 7.44
N PRO A 136 22.08 -11.57 6.38
CA PRO A 136 21.71 -12.27 5.15
C PRO A 136 21.35 -13.72 5.44
N LYS A 137 20.25 -14.20 4.86
CA LYS A 137 19.76 -15.57 5.05
C LYS A 137 19.01 -16.04 3.81
N ASP A 138 19.10 -17.32 3.49
CA ASP A 138 18.37 -17.95 2.38
C ASP A 138 18.69 -17.32 1.02
N GLY A 139 19.95 -16.90 0.82
CA GLY A 139 20.39 -16.20 -0.40
C GLY A 139 19.90 -14.75 -0.54
N LEU A 140 19.23 -14.20 0.47
CA LEU A 140 18.72 -12.83 0.47
C LEU A 140 19.56 -11.90 1.37
N PRO A 141 19.73 -10.62 1.00
CA PRO A 141 20.47 -9.64 1.79
C PRO A 141 19.72 -9.32 3.08
N ALA A 142 20.40 -8.84 4.13
CA ALA A 142 19.75 -8.33 5.35
C ALA A 142 18.74 -7.21 5.03
N GLY A 143 17.65 -7.15 5.78
CA GLY A 143 16.59 -6.16 5.58
C GLY A 143 15.19 -6.69 5.90
N THR A 144 14.17 -6.07 5.31
CA THR A 144 12.77 -6.45 5.49
C THR A 144 12.30 -7.34 4.33
N TYR A 145 11.45 -8.32 4.65
CA TYR A 145 10.93 -9.29 3.71
C TYR A 145 9.43 -9.47 3.86
N LEU A 146 8.82 -9.92 2.78
CA LEU A 146 7.51 -10.52 2.78
C LEU A 146 7.67 -12.05 2.78
N THR A 147 7.08 -12.71 3.76
CA THR A 147 7.11 -14.17 3.91
C THR A 147 5.70 -14.73 3.79
N CYS A 148 5.52 -15.75 2.98
CA CYS A 148 4.22 -16.31 2.64
C CYS A 148 4.27 -17.83 2.70
N ASP A 149 3.26 -18.46 3.28
CA ASP A 149 3.04 -19.89 3.07
C ASP A 149 2.28 -20.07 1.75
N CYS A 150 2.89 -20.77 0.79
CA CYS A 150 2.43 -20.90 -0.59
C CYS A 150 2.38 -22.37 -1.01
N LYS A 151 1.37 -22.71 -1.81
CA LYS A 151 1.14 -24.05 -2.32
C LYS A 151 1.67 -24.17 -3.75
N LYS A 152 2.62 -25.10 -3.96
CA LYS A 152 3.19 -25.46 -5.27
C LYS A 152 2.21 -26.30 -6.10
N ASP A 153 2.54 -26.53 -7.37
CA ASP A 153 1.72 -27.34 -8.30
C ASP A 153 1.61 -28.81 -7.88
N ASN A 154 2.59 -29.32 -7.12
CA ASN A 154 2.58 -30.67 -6.53
C ASN A 154 1.87 -30.73 -5.16
N ASP A 155 1.04 -29.74 -4.84
CA ASP A 155 0.33 -29.55 -3.58
C ASP A 155 1.21 -29.35 -2.32
N GLU A 156 2.53 -29.32 -2.45
CA GLU A 156 3.46 -29.04 -1.36
C GLU A 156 3.32 -27.60 -0.88
N VAL A 157 3.17 -27.41 0.44
CA VAL A 157 3.19 -26.09 1.07
C VAL A 157 4.60 -25.74 1.49
N ILE A 158 5.07 -24.60 1.02
CA ILE A 158 6.40 -24.07 1.33
C ILE A 158 6.29 -22.66 1.90
N GLN A 159 7.32 -22.25 2.64
CA GLN A 159 7.47 -20.87 3.06
C GLN A 159 8.34 -20.13 2.04
N ALA A 160 7.69 -19.31 1.20
CA ALA A 160 8.36 -18.50 0.19
C ALA A 160 8.62 -17.08 0.73
N LYS A 161 9.72 -16.47 0.30
CA LYS A 161 10.21 -15.19 0.83
C LYS A 161 10.72 -14.28 -0.27
N ILE A 162 10.43 -12.99 -0.16
CA ILE A 162 10.96 -11.96 -1.06
C ILE A 162 11.45 -10.76 -0.27
N TRP A 163 12.62 -10.24 -0.64
CA TRP A 163 13.19 -9.03 -0.05
C TRP A 163 12.45 -7.80 -0.57
N LEU A 164 12.06 -6.90 0.34
CA LEU A 164 11.21 -5.75 0.03
C LEU A 164 11.99 -4.52 -0.48
N GLY A 165 13.32 -4.58 -0.43
CA GLY A 165 14.20 -3.52 -0.91
C GLY A 165 14.83 -2.67 0.19
N MET A 166 15.69 -1.74 -0.25
CA MET A 166 16.25 -0.69 0.60
C MET A 166 16.13 0.67 -0.12
N ASP A 167 15.56 1.65 0.58
CA ASP A 167 15.50 3.02 0.07
C ASP A 167 16.59 3.84 0.76
N LEU A 168 17.76 3.90 0.14
CA LEU A 168 18.93 4.65 0.63
C LEU A 168 19.02 6.06 0.02
N ASN A 169 17.90 6.69 -0.35
CA ASN A 169 17.77 8.03 -0.98
C ASN A 169 17.49 8.06 -2.50
N GLU A 170 16.93 7.01 -3.11
CA GLU A 170 16.66 6.99 -4.56
C GLU A 170 15.16 6.89 -4.90
N SER A 171 14.36 7.87 -4.45
CA SER A 171 12.92 7.99 -4.73
C SER A 171 12.54 8.22 -6.20
N ARG A 172 13.54 8.45 -7.07
CA ARG A 172 13.36 8.90 -8.47
C ARG A 172 13.51 7.81 -9.53
N LYS A 173 13.97 6.61 -9.16
CA LYS A 173 14.23 5.53 -10.13
C LYS A 173 13.27 4.36 -9.88
N PRO A 174 12.53 3.89 -10.91
CA PRO A 174 11.79 2.64 -10.82
C PRO A 174 12.75 1.49 -10.53
N LYS A 175 12.38 0.62 -9.60
CA LYS A 175 13.18 -0.56 -9.22
C LYS A 175 12.34 -1.83 -9.41
N ASP A 176 12.98 -2.98 -9.36
CA ASP A 176 12.28 -4.27 -9.25
C ASP A 176 12.07 -4.61 -7.77
N GLU A 177 11.56 -3.66 -6.98
CA GLU A 177 11.29 -3.81 -5.53
C GLU A 177 10.26 -2.78 -5.04
N PHE A 178 10.04 -2.61 -3.73
CA PHE A 178 9.26 -1.46 -3.28
C PHE A 178 10.10 -0.19 -3.21
N TRP A 179 9.52 0.95 -3.59
CA TRP A 179 10.09 2.27 -3.36
C TRP A 179 8.99 3.29 -3.04
N VAL A 180 9.40 4.43 -2.48
CA VAL A 180 8.48 5.53 -2.16
C VAL A 180 8.73 6.69 -3.11
N ASN A 181 7.68 7.13 -3.80
CA ASN A 181 7.77 8.30 -4.68
C ASN A 181 7.93 9.61 -3.88
N GLU A 182 8.12 10.73 -4.57
CA GLU A 182 8.34 12.03 -3.91
C GLU A 182 7.19 12.48 -3.01
N GLY A 183 5.96 12.01 -3.23
CA GLY A 183 4.77 12.32 -2.44
C GLY A 183 4.47 11.32 -1.30
N GLY A 184 5.42 10.45 -0.95
CA GLY A 184 5.25 9.52 0.17
C GLY A 184 4.35 8.32 -0.15
N LYS A 185 4.18 7.97 -1.43
CA LYS A 185 3.40 6.78 -1.85
C LYS A 185 4.31 5.62 -2.22
N LEU A 186 4.04 4.47 -1.61
CA LEU A 186 4.71 3.21 -1.91
C LEU A 186 4.26 2.70 -3.28
N THR A 187 5.23 2.28 -4.08
CA THR A 187 5.05 1.82 -5.46
C THR A 187 5.96 0.62 -5.72
N CYS A 188 5.56 -0.24 -6.66
CA CYS A 188 6.31 -1.43 -7.09
C CYS A 188 6.36 -1.62 -8.62
N HIS A 189 5.62 -0.79 -9.39
CA HIS A 189 5.51 -0.93 -10.84
C HIS A 189 6.65 -0.24 -11.56
N LYS A 190 7.38 -0.95 -12.42
CA LYS A 190 8.24 -0.30 -13.42
C LYS A 190 7.37 0.70 -14.18
N GLN A 191 7.70 1.99 -14.13
CA GLN A 191 7.07 2.94 -15.06
C GLN A 191 7.30 2.38 -16.47
N PRO A 192 6.26 2.28 -17.31
CA PRO A 192 6.48 1.91 -18.70
C PRO A 192 7.55 2.85 -19.26
N LYS A 193 8.57 2.30 -19.93
CA LYS A 193 9.53 3.12 -20.67
C LYS A 193 8.70 4.11 -21.47
N GLN A 194 8.91 5.41 -21.26
CA GLN A 194 8.35 6.40 -22.18
C GLN A 194 8.83 5.97 -23.57
N GLN A 195 7.89 5.53 -24.41
CA GLN A 195 8.14 5.39 -25.84
C GLN A 195 8.54 6.80 -26.29
N LYS A 196 9.83 6.96 -26.61
CA LYS A 196 10.32 8.15 -27.30
C LYS A 196 9.76 8.19 -28.71
#